data_AF-A0A561ELV5-F1
#
_entry.id   AF-A0A561ELV5-F1
#
_cell.length_a   1.000
_cell.length_b   1.000
_cell.length_c   1.000
_cell.angle_alpha   90.00
_cell.angle_beta   90.00
_cell.angle_gamma   90.00
#
_symmetry.space_group_name_H-M   'P 1'
#
loop_
_entity.id
_entity.type
_entity.pdbx_description
1 polymer ?
#
loop_
_entity_poly.entity_id
_entity_poly.type
_entity_poly.pdbx_seq_one_letter_code
_entity_poly.pdbx_strand_id
1 'polypeptide(L)'
;MAQQQIVVDADNLRSEGRSFEAVGEDFLNAVDQMMSRLETLEKGDTPPWGDDDLGEKFGVVYEGLRDGMEESMKSLGTRLGEMGQKLQGMAANHEANESETGGRLDAMGSRVDGLGDGIRTMSRPVY
;
A
#
# COMPACT_ATOMS: atom_id res chain seq x y z
N MET A 1 15.38 -15.85 -24.34
CA MET A 1 14.76 -15.33 -23.11
C MET A 1 14.57 -13.84 -23.28
N ALA A 2 13.36 -13.38 -23.61
CA ALA A 2 13.07 -11.94 -23.65
C ALA A 2 13.01 -11.44 -22.20
N GLN A 3 13.83 -10.45 -21.85
CA GLN A 3 13.72 -9.76 -20.57
C GLN A 3 12.37 -9.05 -20.58
N GLN A 4 11.42 -9.47 -19.73
CA GLN A 4 10.19 -8.72 -19.51
C GLN A 4 10.61 -7.38 -18.92
N GLN A 5 10.57 -6.35 -19.75
CA GLN A 5 10.65 -4.98 -19.30
C GLN A 5 9.42 -4.75 -18.43
N ILE A 6 9.62 -4.70 -17.11
CA ILE A 6 8.55 -4.31 -16.19
C ILE A 6 8.29 -2.83 -16.49
N VAL A 7 7.26 -2.56 -17.28
CA VAL A 7 6.72 -1.22 -17.45
C VAL A 7 5.95 -0.93 -16.16
N VAL A 8 6.53 -0.08 -15.31
CA VAL A 8 5.87 0.34 -14.08
C VAL A 8 4.97 1.51 -14.42
N ASP A 9 3.67 1.31 -14.29
CA ASP A 9 2.68 2.38 -14.42
C ASP A 9 2.50 3.06 -13.06
N ALA A 10 3.23 4.15 -12.85
CA ALA A 10 3.27 4.86 -11.57
C ALA A 10 1.90 5.46 -11.20
N ASP A 11 1.10 5.89 -12.17
CA ASP A 11 -0.24 6.44 -11.93
C ASP A 11 -1.21 5.34 -11.50
N ASN A 12 -1.17 4.18 -12.15
CA ASN A 12 -1.94 3.02 -11.71
C ASN A 12 -1.51 2.56 -10.31
N LEU A 13 -0.21 2.50 -10.01
CA LEU A 13 0.27 2.14 -8.66
C LEU A 13 -0.22 3.12 -7.59
N ARG A 14 -0.26 4.44 -7.87
CA ARG A 14 -0.84 5.42 -6.93
C ARG A 14 -2.33 5.22 -6.76
N SER A 15 -3.05 5.05 -7.86
CA SER A 15 -4.50 4.89 -7.86
C SER A 15 -4.89 3.65 -7.06
N GLU A 16 -4.29 2.51 -7.37
CA GLU A 16 -4.49 1.27 -6.62
C GLU A 16 -4.07 1.41 -5.16
N GLY A 17 -2.95 2.09 -4.91
CA GLY A 17 -2.49 2.35 -3.55
C GLY A 17 -3.51 3.11 -2.69
N ARG A 18 -4.14 4.15 -3.24
CA ARG A 18 -5.23 4.89 -2.56
C ARG A 18 -6.48 4.04 -2.40
N SER A 19 -6.81 3.21 -3.39
CA SER A 19 -7.94 2.27 -3.30
C SER A 19 -7.74 1.29 -2.15
N PHE A 20 -6.53 0.73 -1.98
CA PHE A 20 -6.22 -0.18 -0.88
C PHE A 20 -6.28 0.51 0.50
N GLU A 21 -5.80 1.75 0.61
CA GLU A 21 -5.96 2.55 1.83
C GLU A 21 -7.43 2.80 2.17
N ALA A 22 -8.23 3.24 1.19
CA ALA A 22 -9.66 3.49 1.38
C ALA A 22 -10.41 2.22 1.78
N VAL A 23 -10.17 1.10 1.09
CA VAL A 23 -10.78 -0.19 1.43
C VAL A 23 -10.35 -0.68 2.82
N GLY A 24 -9.07 -0.48 3.19
CA GLY A 24 -8.58 -0.80 4.52
C GLY A 24 -9.28 0.01 5.61
N GLU A 25 -9.43 1.32 5.42
CA GLU A 25 -10.13 2.22 6.34
C GLU A 25 -11.63 1.87 6.46
N ASP A 26 -12.32 1.70 5.34
CA ASP A 26 -13.73 1.30 5.31
C ASP A 26 -13.96 -0.04 6.02
N PHE A 27 -13.06 -1.00 5.80
CA PHE A 27 -13.12 -2.29 6.45
C PHE A 27 -12.93 -2.19 7.97
N LEU A 28 -11.94 -1.41 8.43
CA LEU A 28 -11.73 -1.18 9.87
C LEU A 28 -12.94 -0.51 10.52
N ASN A 29 -13.52 0.50 9.86
CA ASN A 29 -14.74 1.17 10.32
C ASN A 29 -15.93 0.20 10.40
N ALA A 30 -16.06 -0.73 9.46
CA ALA A 30 -17.10 -1.76 9.49
C ALA A 30 -16.89 -2.77 10.63
N VAL A 31 -15.64 -3.16 10.89
CA VAL A 31 -15.26 -4.03 12.00
C VAL A 31 -15.60 -3.37 13.33
N ASP A 32 -15.21 -2.12 13.54
CA ASP A 32 -15.49 -1.39 14.79
C ASP A 32 -17.00 -1.23 15.04
N GLN A 33 -17.78 -0.96 13.98
CA GLN A 33 -19.24 -0.92 14.07
C GLN A 33 -19.85 -2.29 14.40
N MET A 34 -19.31 -3.37 13.82
CA MET A 34 -19.77 -4.72 14.12
C MET A 34 -19.50 -5.06 15.59
N MET A 35 -18.27 -4.83 16.07
CA MET A 35 -17.89 -5.11 17.45
C MET A 35 -18.71 -4.31 18.45
N SER A 36 -18.90 -3.01 18.19
CA SER A 36 -19.75 -2.16 19.04
C SER A 36 -21.19 -2.67 19.15
N ARG A 37 -21.74 -3.26 18.09
CA ARG A 37 -23.08 -3.86 18.10
C ARG A 37 -23.11 -5.17 18.87
N LEU A 38 -22.10 -6.02 18.72
CA LEU A 38 -21.97 -7.26 19.50
C LEU A 38 -21.87 -6.96 20.99
N GLU A 39 -20.97 -6.06 21.39
CA GLU A 39 -20.84 -5.59 22.78
C GLU A 39 -22.14 -4.98 23.31
N THR A 40 -22.93 -4.33 22.46
CA THR A 40 -24.23 -3.80 22.86
C THR A 40 -25.25 -4.89 23.14
N LEU A 41 -25.23 -5.99 22.39
CA LEU A 41 -26.08 -7.15 22.68
C LEU A 41 -25.70 -7.81 24.01
N GLU A 42 -24.43 -7.77 24.36
CA GLU A 42 -23.90 -8.38 25.59
C GLU A 42 -24.20 -7.58 26.86
N LYS A 43 -24.57 -6.30 26.73
CA LYS A 43 -24.89 -5.44 27.87
C LYS A 43 -26.18 -5.89 28.55
N GLY A 44 -26.10 -6.15 29.86
CA GLY A 44 -27.23 -6.45 30.73
C GLY A 44 -26.77 -7.19 31.99
N ASP A 45 -27.68 -7.38 32.95
CA ASP A 45 -27.40 -8.19 34.14
C ASP A 45 -27.25 -9.69 33.80
N THR A 46 -27.81 -10.12 32.66
CA THR A 46 -27.71 -11.49 32.14
C THR A 46 -27.26 -11.42 30.68
N PRO A 47 -26.17 -12.10 30.30
CA PRO A 47 -25.73 -12.19 28.91
C PRO A 47 -26.81 -12.82 28.00
N PRO A 48 -26.76 -12.60 26.67
CA PRO A 48 -27.71 -13.15 25.71
C PRO A 48 -27.85 -14.69 25.74
N TRP A 49 -26.81 -15.37 26.21
CA TRP A 49 -26.72 -16.82 26.32
C TRP A 49 -27.08 -17.35 27.71
N GLY A 50 -27.49 -16.50 28.66
CA GLY A 50 -27.84 -16.89 30.02
C GLY A 50 -26.67 -16.84 31.00
N ASP A 51 -27.00 -16.84 32.30
CA ASP A 51 -26.09 -16.91 33.44
C ASP A 51 -26.06 -18.30 34.10
N ASP A 52 -26.64 -19.30 33.46
CA ASP A 52 -26.57 -20.69 33.89
C ASP A 52 -25.25 -21.36 33.47
N ASP A 53 -24.93 -22.53 34.02
CA ASP A 53 -23.66 -23.26 33.73
C ASP A 53 -23.46 -23.52 32.22
N LEU A 54 -24.54 -23.68 31.45
CA LEU A 54 -24.45 -23.80 30.00
C LEU A 54 -24.14 -22.46 29.33
N GLY A 55 -24.82 -21.38 29.75
CA GLY A 55 -24.56 -20.02 29.30
C GLY A 55 -23.11 -19.59 29.57
N GLU A 56 -22.57 -19.82 30.76
CA GLU A 56 -21.18 -19.48 31.10
C GLU A 56 -20.17 -20.17 30.17
N LYS A 57 -20.35 -21.48 29.91
CA LYS A 57 -19.49 -22.25 29.00
C LYS A 57 -19.56 -21.75 27.56
N PHE A 58 -20.76 -21.39 27.11
CA PHE A 58 -20.94 -20.80 25.80
C PHE A 58 -20.25 -19.43 25.72
N GLY A 59 -20.44 -18.58 26.73
CA GLY A 59 -19.85 -17.25 26.83
C GLY A 59 -18.33 -17.26 26.66
N VAL A 60 -17.63 -18.15 27.37
CA VAL A 60 -16.16 -18.29 27.26
C VAL A 60 -15.71 -18.59 25.83
N VAL A 61 -16.40 -19.49 25.13
CA VAL A 61 -16.06 -19.85 23.73
C VAL A 61 -16.42 -18.71 22.78
N TYR A 62 -17.59 -18.10 22.98
CA TYR A 62 -18.09 -16.99 22.18
C TYR A 62 -17.16 -15.78 22.26
N GLU A 63 -16.81 -15.33 23.48
CA GLU A 63 -15.91 -14.19 23.70
C GLU A 63 -14.54 -14.46 23.08
N GLY A 64 -13.98 -15.65 23.29
CA GLY A 64 -12.71 -16.03 22.67
C GLY A 64 -12.73 -16.01 21.14
N LEU A 65 -13.83 -16.49 20.52
CA LEU A 65 -14.00 -16.43 19.07
C LEU A 65 -14.19 -15.01 18.57
N ARG A 66 -15.02 -14.22 19.26
CA ARG A 66 -15.32 -12.82 18.94
C ARG A 66 -14.06 -11.97 18.98
N ASP A 67 -13.29 -12.06 20.06
CA ASP A 67 -12.06 -11.28 20.25
C ASP A 67 -10.98 -11.70 19.24
N GLY A 68 -10.85 -13.01 18.98
CA GLY A 68 -9.94 -13.51 17.96
C GLY A 68 -10.32 -13.07 16.54
N MET A 69 -11.62 -12.99 16.24
CA MET A 69 -12.12 -12.43 14.99
C MET A 69 -11.81 -10.93 14.88
N GLU A 70 -12.08 -10.14 15.93
CA GLU A 70 -11.77 -8.72 15.98
C GLU A 70 -10.29 -8.46 15.65
N GLU A 71 -9.39 -9.14 16.36
CA GLU A 71 -7.95 -8.97 16.21
C GLU A 71 -7.50 -9.36 14.79
N SER A 72 -8.03 -10.47 14.26
CA SER A 72 -7.74 -10.94 12.90
C SER A 72 -8.22 -9.97 11.83
N MET A 73 -9.42 -9.41 11.98
CA MET A 73 -9.98 -8.44 11.03
C MET A 73 -9.25 -7.10 11.13
N LYS A 74 -8.94 -6.60 12.32
CA LYS A 74 -8.13 -5.38 12.49
C LYS A 74 -6.73 -5.52 11.86
N SER A 75 -6.12 -6.68 12.00
CA SER A 75 -4.84 -7.01 11.33
C SER A 75 -4.98 -7.01 9.80
N LEU A 76 -6.06 -7.60 9.27
CA LEU A 76 -6.33 -7.61 7.83
C LEU A 76 -6.53 -6.19 7.28
N GLY A 77 -7.36 -5.37 7.93
CA GLY A 77 -7.59 -3.97 7.55
C GLY A 77 -6.31 -3.14 7.55
N THR A 78 -5.50 -3.26 8.60
CA THR A 78 -4.18 -2.61 8.67
C THR A 78 -3.28 -3.03 7.51
N ARG A 79 -3.21 -4.32 7.19
CA ARG A 79 -2.40 -4.84 6.08
C ARG A 79 -2.85 -4.32 4.72
N LEU A 80 -4.16 -4.12 4.52
CA LEU A 80 -4.68 -3.49 3.30
C LEU A 80 -4.14 -2.05 3.17
N GLY A 81 -4.20 -1.27 4.24
CA GLY A 81 -3.62 0.08 4.27
C GLY A 81 -2.10 0.08 4.02
N GLU A 82 -1.35 -0.83 4.66
CA GLU A 82 0.09 -0.97 4.43
C GLU A 82 0.45 -1.34 2.99
N MET A 83 -0.35 -2.20 2.34
CA MET A 83 -0.17 -2.51 0.92
C MET A 83 -0.40 -1.27 0.07
N GLY A 84 -1.42 -0.48 0.39
CA GLY A 84 -1.68 0.79 -0.26
C GLY A 84 -0.51 1.77 -0.18
N GLN A 85 0.05 1.95 1.02
CA GLN A 85 1.24 2.78 1.25
C GLN A 85 2.46 2.29 0.45
N LYS A 86 2.68 0.97 0.40
CA LYS A 86 3.78 0.38 -0.37
C LYS A 86 3.63 0.59 -1.86
N LEU A 87 2.42 0.46 -2.41
CA LEU A 87 2.13 0.73 -3.83
C LEU A 87 2.43 2.20 -4.19
N GLN A 88 1.98 3.14 -3.36
CA GLN A 88 2.29 4.56 -3.54
C GLN A 88 3.79 4.85 -3.42
N GLY A 89 4.48 4.21 -2.46
CA GLY A 89 5.93 4.29 -2.32
C GLY A 89 6.68 3.76 -3.55
N MET A 90 6.21 2.66 -4.16
CA MET A 90 6.77 2.14 -5.40
C MET A 90 6.61 3.12 -6.56
N ALA A 91 5.44 3.77 -6.69
CA ALA A 91 5.21 4.80 -7.71
C ALA A 91 6.19 5.99 -7.55
N ALA A 92 6.35 6.49 -6.32
CA ALA A 92 7.26 7.60 -6.02
C ALA A 92 8.72 7.23 -6.30
N ASN A 93 9.15 6.02 -5.90
CA ASN A 93 10.50 5.53 -6.17
C ASN A 93 10.76 5.37 -7.68
N HIS A 94 9.76 4.92 -8.44
CA HIS A 94 9.89 4.78 -9.88
C HIS A 94 10.11 6.13 -10.57
N GLU A 95 9.28 7.14 -10.26
CA GLU A 95 9.44 8.48 -10.83
C GLU A 95 10.77 9.14 -10.44
N ALA A 96 11.20 8.98 -9.19
CA ALA A 96 12.50 9.48 -8.75
C ALA A 96 13.65 8.87 -9.58
N ASN A 97 13.58 7.55 -9.82
CA ASN A 97 14.57 6.84 -10.60
C ASN A 97 14.55 7.21 -12.09
N GLU A 98 13.37 7.41 -12.68
CA GLU A 98 13.23 7.92 -14.06
C GLU A 98 13.78 9.35 -14.19
N SER A 99 13.49 10.23 -13.24
CA SER A 99 14.01 11.59 -13.24
C SER A 99 15.53 11.63 -13.10
N GLU A 100 16.12 10.81 -12.23
CA GLU A 100 17.58 10.73 -12.07
C GLU A 100 18.23 10.19 -13.36
N THR A 101 17.66 9.13 -13.93
CA THR A 101 18.15 8.51 -15.16
C THR A 101 18.08 9.49 -16.33
N GLY A 102 16.95 10.19 -16.49
CA GLY A 102 16.75 11.22 -17.50
C GLY A 102 17.79 12.33 -17.39
N GLY A 103 17.98 12.89 -16.19
CA GLY A 103 18.98 13.95 -15.97
C GLY A 103 20.40 13.50 -16.26
N ARG A 104 20.74 12.23 -15.96
CA ARG A 104 22.05 11.66 -16.30
C ARG A 104 22.23 11.48 -17.81
N LEU A 105 21.19 11.06 -18.52
CA LEU A 105 21.21 10.93 -19.99
C LEU A 105 21.32 12.30 -20.66
N ASP A 106 20.60 13.32 -20.19
CA ASP A 106 20.67 14.69 -20.70
C ASP A 106 22.07 15.29 -20.49
N ALA A 107 22.67 15.05 -19.32
CA ALA A 107 24.04 15.46 -19.03
C ALA A 107 25.06 14.75 -19.94
N MET A 108 24.84 13.47 -20.25
CA MET A 108 25.68 12.74 -21.22
C MET A 108 25.49 13.26 -22.63
N GLY A 109 24.26 13.53 -23.07
CA GLY A 109 23.97 14.10 -24.39
C GLY A 109 24.67 15.44 -24.57
N SER A 110 24.53 16.34 -23.60
CA SER A 110 25.19 17.65 -23.60
C SER A 110 26.72 17.54 -23.70
N ARG A 111 27.33 16.55 -23.01
CA ARG A 111 28.77 16.28 -23.08
C ARG A 111 29.20 15.77 -24.45
N VAL A 112 28.43 14.85 -25.03
CA VAL A 112 28.71 14.26 -26.36
C VAL A 112 28.61 15.35 -27.44
N ASP A 113 27.59 16.20 -27.37
CA ASP A 113 27.42 17.32 -28.31
C ASP A 113 28.58 18.31 -28.23
N GLY A 114 29.02 18.67 -27.01
CA GLY A 114 30.17 19.54 -26.80
C GLY A 114 31.49 18.96 -27.32
N LEU A 115 31.72 17.65 -27.13
CA LEU A 115 32.88 16.95 -27.70
C LEU A 115 32.81 16.88 -29.22
N GLY A 116 31.62 16.66 -29.79
CA GLY A 116 31.40 16.65 -31.23
C GLY A 116 31.69 18.01 -31.88
N ASP A 117 31.28 19.10 -31.25
CA ASP A 117 31.57 20.46 -31.72
C ASP A 117 33.07 20.81 -31.61
N GLY A 118 33.73 20.38 -30.53
CA GLY A 118 35.18 20.49 -30.37
C GLY A 118 35.98 19.76 -31.46
N ILE A 119 35.56 18.56 -31.85
CA ILE A 119 36.23 17.81 -32.94
C ILE A 119 36.00 18.47 -34.30
N ARG A 120 34.80 19.00 -34.57
CA ARG A 120 34.49 19.73 -35.83
C ARG A 120 35.29 21.02 -35.96
N THR A 121 35.48 21.75 -34.86
CA THR A 121 36.29 22.96 -34.85
C THR A 121 37.78 22.66 -35.04
N MET A 122 38.28 21.54 -34.50
CA MET A 122 39.67 21.10 -34.70
C MET A 122 39.95 20.50 -36.10
N SER A 123 38.95 19.95 -36.78
CA SER A 123 39.12 19.36 -38.14
C SER A 123 38.97 20.37 -39.29
N ARG A 124 38.72 21.66 -39.02
CA ARG A 124 38.67 22.68 -40.07
C ARG A 124 40.10 23.11 -40.46
N PRO A 125 40.55 22.90 -41.71
CA PRO A 125 41.86 23.37 -42.14
C PRO A 125 41.90 24.89 -42.16
N VAL A 126 42.93 25.47 -41.54
CA VAL A 126 43.27 26.88 -41.66
C VAL A 126 43.93 27.05 -43.03
N TYR A 127 43.22 27.67 -43.98
CA TYR A 127 43.78 28.12 -45.25
C TYR A 127 44.56 29.42 -45.06
#